data_AF-A0A453CCG7-F1
#
_entry.id   AF-A0A453CCG7-F1
#
_cell.length_a   1.000
_cell.length_b   1.000
_cell.length_c   1.000
_cell.angle_alpha   90.00
_cell.angle_beta   90.00
_cell.angle_gamma   90.00
#
_symmetry.space_group_name_H-M   'P 1'
#
loop_
_entity.id
_entity.type
_entity.pdbx_description
1 polymer ?
#
loop_
_entity_poly.entity_id
_entity_poly.type
_entity_poly.pdbx_seq_one_letter_code
_entity_poly.pdbx_strand_id
1 'polypeptide(L)'
;PDLDVKIGKLAPAHAIAGTLAPYFVQRFQFTSNCLVVQWSGDNPNSLAGLTLSNPGDLAISLGTSDTVFGVTDVPEPSLDGNILPNPVDPSTYMVMLCYKNGSLTREGTIFSAFYCAVALANLCTSLSDIRDRYAEKSWDVFNNLLEQTDPLNGGKLGFYYKEHEILPPLPVGFHRYIVDTLTSGPLAETKERQKDEFDPPSE
;
A
#
# COMPACT_ATOMS: atom_id res chain seq x y z
N PRO A 1 -23.90 -24.34 12.66
CA PRO A 1 -25.34 -23.99 12.80
C PRO A 1 -25.52 -22.56 13.32
N ASP A 2 -26.64 -21.91 12.98
CA ASP A 2 -27.17 -20.69 13.61
C ASP A 2 -26.14 -19.53 13.68
N LEU A 3 -25.43 -19.30 12.56
CA LEU A 3 -24.41 -18.25 12.46
C LEU A 3 -25.05 -16.86 12.33
N ASP A 4 -26.16 -16.77 11.62
CA ASP A 4 -27.05 -15.59 11.51
C ASP A 4 -27.53 -15.11 12.90
N VAL A 5 -27.99 -16.03 13.75
CA VAL A 5 -28.42 -15.74 15.12
C VAL A 5 -27.25 -15.26 16.00
N LYS A 6 -26.02 -15.74 15.74
CA LYS A 6 -24.81 -15.41 16.50
C LYS A 6 -24.15 -14.09 16.06
N ILE A 7 -24.25 -13.74 14.77
CA ILE A 7 -23.80 -12.44 14.23
C ILE A 7 -24.83 -11.35 14.54
N GLY A 8 -26.13 -11.67 14.51
CA GLY A 8 -27.20 -10.71 14.77
C GLY A 8 -27.47 -9.79 13.58
N LYS A 9 -27.99 -8.59 13.86
CA LYS A 9 -28.36 -7.61 12.82
C LYS A 9 -27.20 -6.64 12.56
N LEU A 10 -26.85 -6.48 11.29
CA LEU A 10 -25.95 -5.42 10.83
C LEU A 10 -26.60 -4.04 11.03
N ALA A 11 -25.77 -3.01 11.23
CA ALA A 11 -26.16 -1.62 11.32
C ALA A 11 -25.13 -0.72 10.60
N PRO A 12 -25.50 0.46 10.10
CA PRO A 12 -24.55 1.42 9.52
C PRO A 12 -23.51 1.87 10.55
N ALA A 13 -22.27 2.08 10.12
CA ALA A 13 -21.17 2.49 11.01
C ALA A 13 -21.44 3.83 11.74
N HIS A 14 -22.13 4.77 11.10
CA HIS A 14 -22.50 6.06 11.70
C HIS A 14 -23.78 6.01 12.56
N ALA A 15 -24.44 4.86 12.71
CA ALA A 15 -25.69 4.76 13.48
C ALA A 15 -25.45 4.85 15.00
N ILE A 16 -26.41 5.38 15.74
CA ILE A 16 -26.36 5.38 17.21
C ILE A 16 -26.72 3.96 17.71
N ALA A 17 -25.79 3.33 18.43
CA ALA A 17 -25.99 2.04 19.08
C ALA A 17 -26.79 2.17 20.39
N GLY A 18 -26.66 3.32 21.09
CA GLY A 18 -27.40 3.63 22.31
C GLY A 18 -26.75 4.76 23.12
N THR A 19 -27.08 4.85 24.40
CA THR A 19 -26.33 5.65 25.38
C THR A 19 -25.30 4.81 26.13
N LEU A 20 -24.26 5.46 26.63
CA LEU A 20 -23.19 4.82 27.41
C LEU A 20 -23.75 4.18 28.69
N ALA A 21 -23.33 2.95 28.99
CA ALA A 21 -23.88 2.18 30.11
C ALA A 21 -23.64 2.90 31.47
N PRO A 22 -24.62 2.89 32.41
CA PRO A 22 -24.54 3.63 33.67
C PRO A 22 -23.30 3.35 34.54
N TYR A 23 -22.67 2.17 34.38
CA TYR A 23 -21.38 1.85 34.99
C TYR A 23 -20.29 2.88 34.67
N PHE A 24 -20.14 3.28 33.40
CA PHE A 24 -19.11 4.22 32.98
C PHE A 24 -19.44 5.66 33.39
N VAL A 25 -20.72 6.02 33.35
CA VAL A 25 -21.26 7.29 33.89
C VAL A 25 -20.89 7.43 35.36
N GLN A 26 -21.19 6.43 36.19
CA GLN A 26 -20.90 6.47 37.63
C GLN A 26 -19.39 6.40 37.93
N ARG A 27 -18.64 5.53 37.24
CA ARG A 27 -17.22 5.28 37.53
C ARG A 27 -16.28 6.36 37.00
N PHE A 28 -16.58 6.95 35.84
CA PHE A 28 -15.69 7.87 35.14
C PHE A 28 -16.32 9.24 34.85
N GLN A 29 -17.53 9.52 35.37
CA GLN A 29 -18.20 10.82 35.30
C GLN A 29 -18.53 11.30 33.87
N PHE A 30 -18.73 10.38 32.93
CA PHE A 30 -19.35 10.68 31.63
C PHE A 30 -20.79 11.18 31.83
N THR A 31 -21.30 11.99 30.89
CA THR A 31 -22.70 12.42 30.91
C THR A 31 -23.65 11.24 30.63
N SER A 32 -24.82 11.23 31.25
CA SER A 32 -25.83 10.17 31.07
C SER A 32 -26.47 10.12 29.68
N ASN A 33 -26.33 11.21 28.91
CA ASN A 33 -26.73 11.30 27.51
C ASN A 33 -25.57 11.06 26.52
N CYS A 34 -24.40 10.62 26.99
CA CYS A 34 -23.27 10.27 26.13
C CYS A 34 -23.69 9.17 25.14
N LEU A 35 -23.63 9.49 23.85
CA LEU A 35 -24.04 8.57 22.77
C LEU A 35 -22.89 7.62 22.43
N VAL A 36 -23.23 6.35 22.21
CA VAL A 36 -22.34 5.35 21.61
C VAL A 36 -22.77 5.19 20.16
N VAL A 37 -21.89 5.55 19.23
CA VAL A 37 -22.02 5.26 17.80
C VAL A 37 -21.58 3.81 17.55
N GLN A 38 -22.09 3.17 16.51
CA GLN A 38 -21.60 1.87 16.06
C GLN A 38 -20.10 1.97 15.71
N TRP A 39 -19.39 0.84 15.82
CA TRP A 39 -17.96 0.77 15.51
C TRP A 39 -17.76 0.20 14.11
N SER A 40 -16.68 0.61 13.45
CA SER A 40 -16.20 0.01 12.19
C SER A 40 -14.76 -0.47 12.35
N GLY A 41 -14.25 -1.18 11.35
CA GLY A 41 -12.86 -1.64 11.30
C GLY A 41 -11.85 -0.48 11.28
N ASP A 42 -10.62 -0.78 11.67
CA ASP A 42 -9.49 0.15 11.65
C ASP A 42 -9.28 0.81 10.27
N ASN A 43 -9.25 0.01 9.21
CA ASN A 43 -9.06 0.48 7.84
C ASN A 43 -10.23 1.38 7.36
N PRO A 44 -11.52 1.00 7.50
CA PRO A 44 -12.65 1.91 7.32
C PRO A 44 -12.55 3.22 8.15
N ASN A 45 -12.15 3.14 9.42
CA ASN A 45 -11.97 4.33 10.26
C ASN A 45 -10.79 5.20 9.76
N SER A 46 -9.75 4.63 9.16
CA SER A 46 -8.66 5.36 8.50
C SER A 46 -9.15 6.10 7.25
N LEU A 47 -9.99 5.47 6.42
CA LEU A 47 -10.63 6.13 5.28
C LEU A 47 -11.45 7.36 5.74
N ALA A 48 -12.26 7.19 6.77
CA ALA A 48 -13.05 8.28 7.37
C ALA A 48 -12.16 9.39 7.98
N GLY A 49 -11.10 9.01 8.69
CA GLY A 49 -10.16 9.95 9.31
C GLY A 49 -9.28 10.71 8.31
N LEU A 50 -9.04 10.14 7.12
CA LEU A 50 -8.39 10.78 5.98
C LEU A 50 -9.38 11.60 5.12
N THR A 51 -10.67 11.60 5.46
CA THR A 51 -11.75 12.33 4.77
C THR A 51 -11.94 11.98 3.29
N LEU A 52 -11.49 10.79 2.85
CA LEU A 52 -11.73 10.29 1.50
C LEU A 52 -13.24 10.09 1.30
N SER A 53 -13.82 10.76 0.30
CA SER A 53 -15.26 10.95 0.19
C SER A 53 -15.81 10.75 -1.23
N ASN A 54 -15.01 11.05 -2.25
CA ASN A 54 -15.43 11.07 -3.65
C ASN A 54 -14.94 9.79 -4.37
N PRO A 55 -15.74 9.18 -5.26
CA PRO A 55 -15.24 8.13 -6.16
C PRO A 55 -13.97 8.60 -6.91
N GLY A 56 -12.89 7.82 -6.81
CA GLY A 56 -11.57 8.18 -7.32
C GLY A 56 -10.61 8.83 -6.30
N ASP A 57 -11.07 9.18 -5.09
CA ASP A 57 -10.18 9.52 -3.98
C ASP A 57 -9.35 8.28 -3.60
N LEU A 58 -8.03 8.47 -3.45
CA LEU A 58 -7.07 7.42 -3.09
C LEU A 58 -6.18 7.86 -1.92
N ALA A 59 -5.78 6.91 -1.08
CA ALA A 59 -4.68 7.08 -0.13
C ALA A 59 -3.81 5.83 -0.04
N ILE A 60 -2.53 6.02 0.29
CA ILE A 60 -1.57 4.91 0.41
C ILE A 60 -0.96 4.94 1.81
N SER A 61 -1.27 3.93 2.61
CA SER A 61 -0.60 3.68 3.88
C SER A 61 0.71 2.93 3.62
N LEU A 62 1.84 3.57 3.91
CA LEU A 62 3.18 3.05 3.67
C LEU A 62 3.77 2.43 4.95
N GLY A 63 3.30 1.24 5.31
CA GLY A 63 3.70 0.49 6.52
C GLY A 63 4.61 -0.71 6.23
N THR A 64 4.81 -1.59 7.22
CA THR A 64 5.56 -2.86 7.09
C THR A 64 5.06 -3.75 5.96
N SER A 65 3.75 -3.69 5.71
CA SER A 65 3.06 -3.98 4.47
C SER A 65 2.32 -2.70 4.05
N ASP A 66 2.10 -2.49 2.75
CA ASP A 66 1.38 -1.32 2.26
C ASP A 66 -0.11 -1.61 2.08
N THR A 67 -0.94 -0.59 2.30
CA THR A 67 -2.37 -0.65 2.00
C THR A 67 -2.78 0.55 1.15
N VAL A 68 -3.32 0.29 -0.04
CA VAL A 68 -3.99 1.31 -0.86
C VAL A 68 -5.47 1.31 -0.52
N PHE A 69 -5.98 2.46 -0.12
CA PHE A 69 -7.40 2.75 0.06
C PHE A 69 -7.93 3.50 -1.15
N GLY A 70 -9.15 3.20 -1.57
CA GLY A 70 -9.87 3.98 -2.57
C GLY A 70 -11.37 4.02 -2.32
N VAL A 71 -12.05 5.01 -2.90
CA VAL A 71 -13.52 5.12 -2.91
C VAL A 71 -14.03 4.87 -4.33
N THR A 72 -15.12 4.11 -4.46
CA THR A 72 -15.85 3.89 -5.73
C THR A 72 -17.35 3.85 -5.50
N ASP A 73 -18.14 4.36 -6.44
CA ASP A 73 -19.59 4.13 -6.56
C ASP A 73 -19.93 2.88 -7.39
N VAL A 74 -19.00 2.43 -8.24
CA VAL A 74 -19.09 1.19 -9.02
C VAL A 74 -18.13 0.14 -8.42
N PRO A 75 -18.61 -0.79 -7.58
CA PRO A 75 -17.78 -1.88 -7.05
C PRO A 75 -17.62 -3.00 -8.09
N GLU A 76 -16.39 -3.36 -8.41
CA GLU A 76 -16.05 -4.53 -9.23
C GLU A 76 -15.27 -5.57 -8.40
N PRO A 77 -15.94 -6.49 -7.68
CA PRO A 77 -15.26 -7.49 -6.87
C PRO A 77 -14.45 -8.45 -7.74
N SER A 78 -13.19 -8.70 -7.35
CA SER A 78 -12.28 -9.61 -8.04
C SER A 78 -11.72 -10.67 -7.07
N LEU A 79 -10.78 -11.51 -7.53
CA LEU A 79 -10.00 -12.39 -6.64
C LEU A 79 -8.93 -11.61 -5.85
N ASP A 80 -8.58 -10.43 -6.34
CA ASP A 80 -7.59 -9.52 -5.79
C ASP A 80 -8.26 -8.37 -5.02
N GLY A 81 -7.67 -8.00 -3.87
CA GLY A 81 -8.15 -6.91 -3.03
C GLY A 81 -9.41 -7.24 -2.22
N ASN A 82 -9.97 -6.22 -1.58
CA ASN A 82 -11.20 -6.30 -0.80
C ASN A 82 -12.11 -5.11 -1.15
N ILE A 83 -13.42 -5.35 -1.25
CA ILE A 83 -14.43 -4.28 -1.34
C ILE A 83 -15.31 -4.34 -0.09
N LEU A 84 -15.41 -3.22 0.61
CA LEU A 84 -16.17 -3.03 1.85
C LEU A 84 -17.19 -1.90 1.67
N PRO A 85 -18.31 -1.87 2.41
CA PRO A 85 -19.17 -0.68 2.46
C PRO A 85 -18.39 0.53 3.00
N ASN A 86 -18.53 1.71 2.39
CA ASN A 86 -17.93 2.92 2.95
C ASN A 86 -18.62 3.26 4.30
N PRO A 87 -17.88 3.48 5.41
CA PRO A 87 -18.46 3.78 6.71
C PRO A 87 -19.09 5.19 6.79
N VAL A 88 -18.66 6.11 5.92
CA VAL A 88 -19.12 7.50 5.88
C VAL A 88 -20.36 7.64 5.00
N ASP A 89 -20.25 7.27 3.72
CA ASP A 89 -21.32 7.39 2.71
C ASP A 89 -21.81 6.02 2.21
N PRO A 90 -23.00 5.55 2.64
CA PRO A 90 -23.58 4.27 2.21
C PRO A 90 -23.89 4.13 0.72
N SER A 91 -23.80 5.20 -0.08
CA SER A 91 -23.94 5.12 -1.54
C SER A 91 -22.66 4.68 -2.26
N THR A 92 -21.54 4.59 -1.54
CA THR A 92 -20.21 4.24 -2.08
C THR A 92 -19.57 3.08 -1.34
N TYR A 93 -18.48 2.57 -1.91
CA TYR A 93 -17.70 1.44 -1.44
C TYR A 93 -16.25 1.84 -1.22
N MET A 94 -15.65 1.21 -0.22
CA MET A 94 -14.23 1.24 0.06
C MET A 94 -13.54 0.09 -0.68
N VAL A 95 -12.56 0.41 -1.52
CA VAL A 95 -11.61 -0.55 -2.09
C VAL A 95 -10.36 -0.58 -1.20
N MET A 96 -9.84 -1.77 -0.93
CA MET A 96 -8.61 -1.97 -0.16
C MET A 96 -7.70 -3.01 -0.82
N LEU A 97 -6.54 -2.57 -1.29
CA LEU A 97 -5.48 -3.42 -1.85
C LEU A 97 -4.34 -3.52 -0.82
N CYS A 98 -3.84 -4.72 -0.55
CA CYS A 98 -2.80 -4.96 0.46
C CYS A 98 -1.58 -5.60 -0.20
N TYR A 99 -0.42 -4.96 -0.07
CA TYR A 99 0.85 -5.42 -0.61
C TYR A 99 1.76 -5.84 0.54
N LYS A 100 2.11 -7.12 0.59
CA LYS A 100 2.88 -7.73 1.68
C LYS A 100 4.27 -7.10 1.80
N ASN A 101 4.91 -6.88 0.66
CA ASN A 101 6.25 -6.34 0.51
C ASN A 101 6.26 -4.80 0.67
N GLY A 102 5.98 -4.31 1.88
CA GLY A 102 5.87 -2.87 2.21
C GLY A 102 7.20 -2.10 2.20
N SER A 103 7.48 -1.21 3.16
CA SER A 103 7.85 -1.70 4.48
C SER A 103 9.10 -2.53 4.31
N LEU A 104 9.07 -3.82 4.65
CA LEU A 104 10.26 -4.70 4.57
C LEU A 104 10.89 -4.85 3.18
N THR A 105 10.31 -4.34 2.09
CA THR A 105 10.85 -4.43 0.72
C THR A 105 11.30 -3.11 0.13
N ARG A 106 10.57 -1.99 0.27
CA ARG A 106 11.21 -0.65 0.29
C ARG A 106 12.42 -0.69 1.20
N GLU A 107 12.28 -1.35 2.35
CA GLU A 107 13.34 -1.70 3.28
C GLU A 107 14.29 -2.79 2.77
N GLY A 108 14.87 -2.56 1.59
CA GLY A 108 16.05 -3.22 1.06
C GLY A 108 15.97 -3.58 -0.41
N THR A 109 15.05 -2.96 -1.13
CA THR A 109 14.99 -2.99 -2.58
C THR A 109 14.34 -1.72 -3.11
N ILE A 110 14.98 -0.57 -2.88
CA ILE A 110 14.91 0.48 -3.89
C ILE A 110 15.93 0.12 -4.98
N PHE A 111 15.41 -0.50 -6.04
CA PHE A 111 16.12 -0.71 -7.30
C PHE A 111 15.13 -0.53 -8.48
N SER A 112 14.13 0.34 -8.29
CA SER A 112 13.15 0.73 -9.33
C SER A 112 12.76 2.23 -9.26
N ALA A 113 13.59 3.05 -8.62
CA ALA A 113 13.48 4.52 -8.62
C ALA A 113 14.84 5.23 -8.47
N PHE A 114 15.94 4.48 -8.45
CA PHE A 114 17.16 4.90 -7.76
C PHE A 114 18.42 4.11 -8.16
N TYR A 115 18.68 3.98 -9.45
CA TYR A 115 20.04 3.65 -9.92
C TYR A 115 20.62 4.86 -10.64
N CYS A 116 20.77 5.93 -9.86
CA CYS A 116 21.53 7.10 -10.27
C CYS A 116 22.98 6.66 -10.53
N ALA A 117 23.51 7.04 -11.70
CA ALA A 117 24.85 6.67 -12.18
C ALA A 117 24.89 5.12 -12.55
N VAL A 118 25.84 4.12 -12.43
CA VAL A 118 28.32 3.23 -11.25
C VAL A 118 28.62 3.00 -9.65
N ALA A 119 28.28 1.86 -9.02
CA ALA A 119 28.21 1.78 -7.54
C ALA A 119 28.05 0.34 -7.05
N LEU A 120 28.74 -0.59 -7.73
CA LEU A 120 29.04 -1.95 -7.26
C LEU A 120 27.84 -2.92 -7.11
N ALA A 121 28.07 -4.12 -7.66
CA ALA A 121 27.13 -5.22 -7.70
C ALA A 121 27.22 -6.13 -6.46
N ASN A 122 26.34 -7.15 -6.41
CA ASN A 122 26.29 -8.27 -5.46
C ASN A 122 25.61 -8.07 -4.08
N LEU A 123 24.76 -9.06 -3.78
CA LEU A 123 24.45 -9.64 -2.45
C LEU A 123 23.49 -8.89 -1.48
N CYS A 124 22.24 -9.39 -1.50
CA CYS A 124 21.31 -9.53 -0.37
C CYS A 124 20.47 -8.34 0.17
N THR A 125 19.50 -8.79 0.97
CA THR A 125 18.28 -8.19 1.54
C THR A 125 18.48 -7.26 2.77
N SER A 126 18.11 -5.96 2.71
CA SER A 126 17.53 -5.09 3.79
C SER A 126 17.76 -3.57 3.53
N LEU A 127 17.05 -2.60 4.14
CA LEU A 127 17.35 -1.15 3.93
C LEU A 127 18.50 -0.67 4.80
N SER A 128 18.64 -1.31 5.95
CA SER A 128 19.89 -1.46 6.68
C SER A 128 21.05 -1.98 5.81
N ASP A 129 20.77 -2.41 4.57
CA ASP A 129 21.73 -2.45 3.47
C ASP A 129 21.54 -1.35 2.42
N ILE A 130 20.37 -1.09 1.80
CA ILE A 130 20.36 -0.17 0.62
C ILE A 130 20.67 1.31 0.93
N ARG A 131 19.95 1.98 1.84
CA ARG A 131 20.28 3.36 2.25
C ARG A 131 21.65 3.36 2.92
N ASP A 132 21.96 2.27 3.61
CA ASP A 132 23.15 2.14 4.44
C ASP A 132 24.44 1.80 3.69
N ARG A 133 24.36 1.28 2.45
CA ARG A 133 25.46 1.01 1.51
C ARG A 133 25.54 2.04 0.39
N TYR A 134 24.40 2.51 -0.14
CA TYR A 134 24.33 3.34 -1.36
C TYR A 134 23.86 4.78 -1.13
N ALA A 135 23.42 5.14 0.08
CA ALA A 135 23.00 6.51 0.44
C ALA A 135 23.53 6.94 1.83
N GLU A 136 24.69 6.43 2.25
CA GLU A 136 25.40 6.84 3.47
C GLU A 136 24.57 6.81 4.77
N LYS A 137 23.58 5.90 4.87
CA LYS A 137 22.59 5.82 5.98
C LYS A 137 21.66 7.06 6.07
N SER A 138 21.70 7.95 5.08
CA SER A 138 20.95 9.21 5.03
C SER A 138 19.73 9.13 4.12
N TRP A 139 18.62 9.73 4.56
CA TRP A 139 17.44 9.94 3.70
C TRP A 139 17.62 11.12 2.74
N ASP A 140 18.48 12.09 3.06
CA ASP A 140 18.71 13.25 2.19
C ASP A 140 19.51 12.86 0.95
N VAL A 141 20.53 12.01 1.12
CA VAL A 141 21.23 11.37 -0.01
C VAL A 141 20.28 10.47 -0.79
N PHE A 142 19.35 9.77 -0.11
CA PHE A 142 18.29 9.00 -0.76
C PHE A 142 17.26 9.85 -1.53
N ASN A 143 17.11 11.14 -1.23
CA ASN A 143 16.25 12.03 -2.02
C ASN A 143 17.04 12.63 -3.21
N ASN A 144 18.25 13.13 -2.94
CA ASN A 144 19.10 13.81 -3.94
C ASN A 144 19.33 12.99 -5.21
N LEU A 145 19.59 11.69 -5.10
CA LEU A 145 19.89 10.86 -6.28
C LEU A 145 18.60 10.38 -7.01
N LEU A 146 17.41 10.58 -6.41
CA LEU A 146 16.11 10.30 -7.03
C LEU A 146 15.72 11.45 -7.96
N GLU A 147 15.92 12.69 -7.48
CA GLU A 147 15.79 13.92 -8.27
C GLU A 147 16.79 13.98 -9.46
N GLN A 148 17.90 13.24 -9.37
CA GLN A 148 18.91 13.09 -10.44
C GLN A 148 18.63 11.92 -11.40
N THR A 149 17.64 11.06 -11.12
CA THR A 149 17.32 9.91 -11.98
C THR A 149 16.24 10.28 -12.99
N ASP A 150 16.55 10.16 -14.29
CA ASP A 150 15.57 10.41 -15.35
C ASP A 150 14.29 9.55 -15.18
N PRO A 151 13.09 10.11 -15.48
CA PRO A 151 11.85 9.35 -15.48
C PRO A 151 11.96 8.05 -16.29
N LEU A 152 11.34 6.99 -15.78
CA LEU A 152 11.41 5.62 -16.33
C LEU A 152 12.80 4.95 -16.25
N ASN A 153 13.80 5.56 -15.60
CA ASN A 153 15.09 4.92 -15.24
C ASN A 153 15.80 4.25 -16.44
N GLY A 154 15.75 4.89 -17.61
CA GLY A 154 16.30 4.33 -18.85
C GLY A 154 15.69 3.00 -19.30
N GLY A 155 14.44 2.70 -18.90
CA GLY A 155 13.75 1.44 -19.17
C GLY A 155 14.10 0.30 -18.20
N LYS A 156 14.88 0.56 -17.13
CA LYS A 156 15.23 -0.46 -16.12
C LYS A 156 14.06 -0.64 -15.13
N LEU A 157 13.34 -1.76 -15.24
CA LEU A 157 12.22 -2.14 -14.37
C LEU A 157 12.62 -3.25 -13.39
N GLY A 158 12.13 -3.18 -12.15
CA GLY A 158 12.47 -4.14 -11.10
C GLY A 158 11.31 -4.49 -10.19
N PHE A 159 11.02 -5.79 -10.08
CA PHE A 159 10.01 -6.36 -9.19
C PHE A 159 10.68 -7.20 -8.11
N TYR A 160 10.32 -6.98 -6.85
CA TYR A 160 11.10 -7.46 -5.73
C TYR A 160 10.20 -7.97 -4.61
N TYR A 161 10.30 -9.27 -4.32
CA TYR A 161 9.46 -9.98 -3.37
C TYR A 161 10.36 -10.75 -2.41
N LYS A 162 10.47 -10.29 -1.16
CA LYS A 162 11.27 -10.94 -0.10
C LYS A 162 10.45 -11.92 0.71
N GLU A 163 9.18 -11.62 0.89
CA GLU A 163 8.14 -12.56 1.29
C GLU A 163 7.24 -12.83 0.08
N HIS A 164 6.47 -13.93 0.13
CA HIS A 164 5.44 -14.19 -0.88
C HIS A 164 4.47 -13.01 -0.90
N GLU A 165 4.21 -12.48 -2.08
CA GLU A 165 3.32 -11.36 -2.26
C GLU A 165 1.85 -11.82 -2.21
N ILE A 166 0.97 -10.95 -1.73
CA ILE A 166 -0.49 -11.12 -1.75
C ILE A 166 -1.04 -10.70 -3.11
N LEU A 167 -0.57 -9.54 -3.62
CA LEU A 167 -1.12 -8.90 -4.82
C LEU A 167 -0.03 -8.43 -5.81
N PRO A 168 0.09 -9.05 -7.00
CA PRO A 168 -0.43 -10.37 -7.35
C PRO A 168 0.27 -11.48 -6.52
N PRO A 169 -0.32 -12.68 -6.40
CA PRO A 169 0.22 -13.76 -5.59
C PRO A 169 1.50 -14.37 -6.21
N LEU A 170 2.65 -13.77 -5.87
CA LEU A 170 3.96 -14.12 -6.44
C LEU A 170 4.91 -14.73 -5.39
N PRO A 171 5.80 -15.66 -5.81
CA PRO A 171 6.82 -16.24 -4.94
C PRO A 171 7.90 -15.22 -4.58
N VAL A 172 8.69 -15.55 -3.55
CA VAL A 172 9.93 -14.84 -3.22
C VAL A 172 10.86 -14.84 -4.43
N GLY A 173 11.30 -13.66 -4.86
CA GLY A 173 12.09 -13.47 -6.07
C GLY A 173 12.47 -12.03 -6.34
N PHE A 174 13.56 -11.84 -7.09
CA PHE A 174 14.00 -10.53 -7.59
C PHE A 174 14.07 -10.60 -9.12
N HIS A 175 13.19 -9.87 -9.80
CA HIS A 175 13.03 -9.92 -11.24
C HIS A 175 13.40 -8.56 -11.83
N ARG A 176 14.38 -8.54 -12.74
CA ARG A 176 14.93 -7.31 -13.34
C ARG A 176 14.82 -7.38 -14.84
N TYR A 177 14.38 -6.28 -15.46
CA TYR A 177 14.16 -6.19 -16.90
C TYR A 177 14.72 -4.88 -17.43
N ILE A 178 15.33 -4.91 -18.61
CA ILE A 178 15.59 -3.73 -19.42
C ILE A 178 14.54 -3.71 -20.52
N VAL A 179 13.74 -2.64 -20.57
CA VAL A 179 12.77 -2.37 -21.63
C VAL A 179 13.42 -1.50 -22.69
N ASP A 180 13.68 -2.07 -23.86
CA ASP A 180 14.16 -1.33 -25.01
C ASP A 180 13.01 -0.50 -25.60
N THR A 181 13.15 0.83 -25.50
CA THR A 181 12.21 1.86 -25.98
C THR A 181 10.79 1.82 -25.41
N LEU A 182 10.56 2.61 -24.35
CA LEU A 182 9.24 3.18 -24.01
C LEU A 182 8.93 4.41 -24.90
N THR A 183 9.16 4.30 -26.20
CA THR A 183 8.60 5.23 -27.19
C THR A 183 7.09 5.05 -27.24
N SER A 184 6.34 6.12 -27.57
CA SER A 184 4.87 6.22 -27.48
C SER A 184 4.06 5.40 -28.51
N GLY A 185 4.56 4.22 -28.89
CA GLY A 185 3.81 3.18 -29.61
C GLY A 185 3.03 2.25 -28.68
N PRO A 186 2.38 1.20 -29.21
CA PRO A 186 1.62 0.23 -28.42
C PRO A 186 2.54 -0.64 -27.55
N LEU A 187 2.08 -1.03 -26.35
CA LEU A 187 2.79 -1.99 -25.47
C LEU A 187 3.12 -3.34 -26.15
N ALA A 188 2.45 -3.69 -27.24
CA ALA A 188 2.70 -4.91 -28.00
C ALA A 188 4.03 -4.92 -28.78
N GLU A 189 4.68 -3.77 -28.98
CA GLU A 189 5.98 -3.66 -29.66
C GLU A 189 7.17 -3.55 -28.67
N THR A 190 6.87 -3.39 -27.38
CA THR A 190 7.84 -3.23 -26.29
C THR A 190 8.68 -4.50 -26.12
N LYS A 191 10.02 -4.37 -26.19
CA LYS A 191 10.94 -5.49 -26.01
C LYS A 191 11.58 -5.46 -24.63
N GLU A 192 11.25 -6.46 -23.81
CA GLU A 192 11.92 -6.70 -22.53
C GLU A 192 13.11 -7.64 -22.67
N ARG A 193 14.14 -7.41 -21.85
CA ARG A 193 15.28 -8.31 -21.66
C ARG A 193 15.48 -8.53 -20.17
N GLN A 194 15.19 -9.75 -19.70
CA GLN A 194 15.46 -10.12 -18.32
C GLN A 194 16.98 -10.05 -18.04
N LYS A 195 17.34 -9.62 -16.82
CA LYS A 195 18.69 -9.51 -16.30
C LYS A 195 18.75 -10.17 -14.92
N ASP A 196 19.86 -10.82 -14.58
CA ASP A 196 20.09 -11.30 -13.21
C ASP A 196 20.45 -10.12 -12.29
N GLU A 197 21.39 -9.29 -12.72
CA GLU A 197 21.73 -7.99 -12.12
C GLU A 197 21.79 -6.89 -13.19
N PHE A 198 21.57 -5.63 -12.79
CA PHE A 198 21.78 -4.48 -13.67
C PHE A 198 23.25 -4.07 -13.70
N ASP A 199 23.68 -3.56 -14.85
CA ASP A 199 25.04 -3.03 -15.02
C ASP A 199 25.23 -1.77 -14.13
N PRO A 200 26.41 -1.57 -13.51
CA PRO A 200 26.70 -0.44 -12.59
C PRO A 200 26.70 0.93 -13.30
N PRO A 201 26.80 2.07 -12.60
CA PRO A 201 27.74 3.52 -13.48
C PRO A 201 28.80 3.10 -14.50
N SER A 202 28.87 3.90 -15.57
CA SER A 202 30.06 4.15 -16.39
C SER A 202 30.75 5.38 -15.81
N GLU A 203 32.04 5.27 -15.50
CA GLU A 203 32.83 6.31 -14.81
C GLU A 203 32.96 7.62 -15.58
#